data_AF-A0AAW8BAN4-F1
#
_entry.id   AF-A0AAW8BAN4-F1
#
_cell.length_a   1.000
_cell.length_b   1.000
_cell.length_c   1.000
_cell.angle_alpha   90.00
_cell.angle_beta   90.00
_cell.angle_gamma   90.00
#
_symmetry.space_group_name_H-M   'P 1'
#
loop_
_entity.id
_entity.type
_entity.pdbx_description
1 polymer ?
#
loop_
_entity_poly.entity_id
_entity_poly.type
_entity_poly.pdbx_seq_one_letter_code
_entity_poly.pdbx_strand_id
1 'polypeptide(L)'
;MISKELNDYLHGIITVDLFKNGIRSEVVNYKNLLEKKGSTINLYYDDVETIYLKNNDVVKLLEETLGGKLTNIELTYICECLTLAQNIEFENEQVHESIFEIADPEINGGFKTETELKIMLANLNEQRNCL
;
A
#
# COMPACT_ATOMS: atom_id res chain seq x y z
N MET A 1 -5.31 -4.62 9.41
CA MET A 1 -4.50 -3.40 9.51
C MET A 1 -5.29 -2.34 10.25
N ILE A 2 -4.68 -1.64 11.20
CA ILE A 2 -5.30 -0.51 11.90
C ILE A 2 -4.82 0.79 11.26
N SER A 3 -5.72 1.72 10.93
CA SER A 3 -5.37 2.97 10.23
C SER A 3 -4.34 3.80 11.01
N LYS A 4 -4.43 3.79 12.36
CA LYS A 4 -3.43 4.38 13.24
C LYS A 4 -2.02 3.85 13.04
N GLU A 5 -1.86 2.54 12.96
CA GLU A 5 -0.52 1.95 12.78
C GLU A 5 0.06 2.29 11.41
N LEU A 6 -0.80 2.37 10.38
CA LEU A 6 -0.38 2.81 9.06
C LEU A 6 0.06 4.28 9.06
N ASN A 7 -0.72 5.17 9.67
CA ASN A 7 -0.35 6.59 9.80
C ASN A 7 0.92 6.78 10.64
N ASP A 8 1.07 6.08 11.76
CA ASP A 8 2.30 6.09 12.56
C ASP A 8 3.50 5.67 11.71
N TYR A 9 3.32 4.65 10.87
CA TYR A 9 4.36 4.19 9.96
C TYR A 9 4.66 5.23 8.88
N LEU A 10 3.66 5.72 8.15
CA LEU A 10 3.83 6.68 7.05
C LEU A 10 4.55 7.95 7.53
N HIS A 11 4.19 8.46 8.70
CA HIS A 11 4.80 9.64 9.32
C HIS A 11 6.09 9.36 10.12
N GLY A 12 6.59 8.13 10.11
CA GLY A 12 7.88 7.77 10.69
C GLY A 12 7.91 7.71 12.23
N ILE A 13 6.74 7.62 12.86
CA ILE A 13 6.60 7.37 14.31
C ILE A 13 7.01 5.94 14.63
N ILE A 14 6.68 4.98 13.76
CA ILE A 14 7.15 3.59 13.85
C ILE A 14 7.96 3.20 12.61
N THR A 15 8.89 2.27 12.81
CA THR A 15 9.69 1.68 11.73
C THR A 15 8.86 0.71 10.88
N VAL A 16 9.25 0.53 9.61
CA VAL A 16 8.67 -0.49 8.73
C VAL A 16 8.64 -1.89 9.36
N ASP A 17 9.70 -2.31 10.06
CA ASP A 17 9.75 -3.64 10.70
C ASP A 17 8.69 -3.80 11.79
N LEU A 18 8.47 -2.76 12.59
CA LEU A 18 7.44 -2.75 13.63
C LEU A 18 6.04 -2.81 13.01
N PHE A 19 5.79 -2.00 11.99
CA PHE A 19 4.54 -2.01 11.24
C PHE A 19 4.25 -3.36 10.59
N LYS A 20 5.22 -3.94 9.89
CA LYS A 20 5.13 -5.27 9.27
C LYS A 20 4.79 -6.35 10.29
N ASN A 21 5.38 -6.29 11.48
CA ASN A 21 5.08 -7.24 12.54
C ASN A 21 3.61 -7.13 13.00
N GLY A 22 3.04 -5.92 13.01
CA GLY A 22 1.61 -5.69 13.31
C GLY A 22 0.68 -6.37 12.31
N ILE A 23 0.96 -6.23 11.01
CA ILE A 23 0.10 -6.78 9.94
C ILE A 23 0.47 -8.21 9.51
N ARG A 24 1.53 -8.81 10.08
CA ARG A 24 2.12 -10.08 9.59
C ARG A 24 1.10 -11.22 9.47
N SER A 25 0.26 -11.40 10.48
CA SER A 25 -0.73 -12.48 10.48
C SER A 25 -1.77 -12.31 9.38
N GLU A 26 -2.15 -11.06 9.12
CA GLU A 26 -3.13 -10.67 8.10
C GLU A 26 -2.55 -10.86 6.70
N VAL A 27 -1.32 -10.43 6.46
CA VAL A 27 -0.62 -10.61 5.18
C VAL A 27 -0.43 -12.10 4.86
N VAL A 28 -0.10 -12.92 5.85
CA VAL A 28 0.01 -14.38 5.67
C VAL A 28 -1.35 -14.98 5.26
N ASN A 29 -2.43 -14.57 5.92
CA ASN A 29 -3.77 -15.02 5.57
C ASN A 29 -4.18 -14.55 4.17
N TYR A 30 -3.96 -13.27 3.86
CA TYR A 30 -4.21 -12.67 2.56
C TYR A 30 -3.50 -13.44 1.43
N LYS A 31 -2.21 -13.73 1.60
CA LYS A 31 -1.43 -14.56 0.66
C LYS A 31 -2.09 -15.92 0.40
N ASN A 32 -2.45 -16.62 1.47
CA ASN A 32 -3.04 -17.96 1.36
C ASN A 32 -4.41 -17.95 0.66
N LEU A 33 -5.13 -16.82 0.72
CA LEU A 33 -6.43 -16.66 0.05
C LEU A 33 -6.26 -16.27 -1.42
N LEU A 34 -5.30 -15.40 -1.76
CA LEU A 34 -4.95 -15.06 -3.15
C LEU A 34 -4.53 -16.28 -3.97
N GLU A 35 -3.85 -17.25 -3.37
CA GLU A 35 -3.42 -18.48 -4.06
C GLU A 35 -4.60 -19.42 -4.41
N LYS A 36 -5.80 -19.17 -3.85
CA LYS A 36 -6.98 -19.99 -4.05
C LYS A 36 -7.99 -19.29 -4.96
N LYS A 37 -7.96 -19.63 -6.25
CA LYS A 37 -8.88 -19.09 -7.26
C LYS A 37 -10.35 -19.16 -6.82
N GLY A 38 -11.05 -18.04 -6.91
CA GLY A 38 -12.47 -17.92 -6.54
C GLY A 38 -12.74 -17.84 -5.04
N SER A 39 -11.70 -17.64 -4.21
CA SER A 39 -11.88 -17.40 -2.78
C SER A 39 -12.33 -15.97 -2.52
N THR A 40 -13.20 -15.80 -1.54
CA THR A 40 -13.47 -14.48 -0.96
C THR A 40 -12.34 -14.11 -0.01
N ILE A 41 -11.73 -12.96 -0.23
CA ILE A 41 -10.68 -12.41 0.64
C ILE A 41 -11.35 -11.48 1.64
N ASN A 42 -11.32 -11.84 2.92
CA ASN A 42 -11.72 -10.93 3.99
C ASN A 42 -10.49 -10.14 4.41
N LEU A 43 -10.50 -8.84 4.08
CA LEU A 43 -9.53 -7.89 4.60
C LEU A 43 -10.05 -7.30 5.91
N TYR A 44 -9.18 -7.26 6.92
CA TYR A 44 -9.48 -6.60 8.18
C TYR A 44 -8.85 -5.22 8.14
N TYR A 45 -9.68 -4.18 8.16
CA TYR A 45 -9.24 -2.80 8.24
C TYR A 45 -10.01 -2.11 9.37
N ASP A 46 -9.28 -1.60 10.36
CA ASP A 46 -9.87 -0.87 11.49
C ASP A 46 -9.63 0.63 11.30
N ASP A 47 -10.72 1.32 10.97
CA ASP A 47 -10.72 2.71 10.49
C ASP A 47 -10.91 3.70 11.65
N VAL A 48 -9.94 3.70 12.58
CA VAL A 48 -9.99 4.48 13.83
C VAL A 48 -9.60 5.95 13.66
N GLU A 49 -8.93 6.28 12.55
CA GLU A 49 -8.50 7.63 12.20
C GLU A 49 -8.43 7.83 10.68
N THR A 50 -8.63 9.07 10.26
CA THR A 50 -8.51 9.48 8.86
C THR A 50 -7.07 9.35 8.37
N ILE A 51 -6.90 8.75 7.20
CA ILE A 51 -5.63 8.73 6.47
C ILE A 51 -5.68 9.81 5.40
N TYR A 52 -4.76 10.76 5.44
CA TYR A 52 -4.53 11.70 4.34
C TYR A 52 -3.26 11.31 3.59
N LEU A 53 -3.41 10.59 2.47
CA LEU A 53 -2.29 10.10 1.67
C LEU A 53 -1.74 11.19 0.76
N LYS A 54 -0.46 11.49 0.91
CA LYS A 54 0.31 12.39 0.06
C LYS A 54 1.19 11.61 -0.90
N ASN A 55 1.70 12.30 -1.91
CA ASN A 55 2.68 11.75 -2.85
C ASN A 55 3.89 11.15 -2.13
N ASN A 56 4.42 11.82 -1.10
CA ASN A 56 5.55 11.32 -0.31
C ASN A 56 5.25 9.99 0.43
N ASP A 57 3.99 9.73 0.79
CA ASP A 57 3.59 8.47 1.45
C ASP A 57 3.65 7.30 0.46
N VAL A 58 3.18 7.52 -0.78
CA VAL A 58 3.29 6.55 -1.86
C VAL A 58 4.74 6.33 -2.26
N VAL A 59 5.53 7.40 -2.41
CA VAL A 59 6.97 7.32 -2.68
C VAL A 59 7.67 6.47 -1.62
N LYS A 60 7.37 6.68 -0.34
CA LYS A 60 7.93 5.88 0.76
C LYS A 60 7.59 4.39 0.61
N LEU A 61 6.33 4.05 0.35
CA LEU A 61 5.91 2.66 0.12
C LEU A 61 6.67 2.01 -1.05
N LEU A 62 6.83 2.74 -2.16
CA LEU A 62 7.56 2.27 -3.34
C LEU A 62 9.06 2.10 -3.06
N GLU A 63 9.70 3.08 -2.42
CA GLU A 63 11.13 3.03 -2.07
C GLU A 63 11.43 1.91 -1.09
N GLU A 64 10.57 1.69 -0.09
CA GLU A 64 10.74 0.59 0.85
C GLU A 64 10.52 -0.78 0.20
N THR A 65 9.63 -0.87 -0.80
CA THR A 65 9.43 -2.10 -1.58
C THR A 65 10.62 -2.39 -2.49
N LEU A 66 11.08 -1.38 -3.24
CA LEU A 66 12.26 -1.47 -4.11
C LEU A 66 13.55 -1.73 -3.31
N GLY A 67 13.62 -1.24 -2.08
CA GLY A 67 14.71 -1.49 -1.12
C GLY A 67 14.61 -2.85 -0.41
N GLY A 68 13.58 -3.65 -0.68
CA GLY A 68 13.38 -4.98 -0.08
C GLY A 68 12.92 -4.96 1.37
N LYS A 69 12.55 -3.80 1.92
CA LYS A 69 12.01 -3.67 3.29
C LYS A 69 10.54 -4.07 3.32
N LEU A 70 9.78 -3.72 2.30
CA LEU A 70 8.45 -4.28 2.03
C LEU A 70 8.56 -5.29 0.88
N THR A 71 7.78 -6.36 0.99
CA THR A 71 7.56 -7.28 -0.12
C THR A 71 6.41 -6.79 -0.99
N ASN A 72 6.35 -7.20 -2.25
CA ASN A 72 5.22 -6.87 -3.13
C ASN A 72 3.86 -7.25 -2.53
N ILE A 73 3.79 -8.36 -1.80
CA ILE A 73 2.53 -8.78 -1.19
C ILE A 73 2.12 -7.91 0.00
N GLU A 74 3.08 -7.40 0.76
CA GLU A 74 2.82 -6.44 1.83
C GLU A 74 2.37 -5.10 1.24
N LEU A 75 3.04 -4.61 0.20
CA LEU A 75 2.64 -3.42 -0.53
C LEU A 75 1.21 -3.54 -1.08
N THR A 76 0.91 -4.62 -1.80
CA THR A 76 -0.43 -4.85 -2.35
C THR A 76 -1.48 -4.96 -1.26
N TYR A 77 -1.21 -5.68 -0.16
CA TYR A 77 -2.14 -5.78 0.96
C TYR A 77 -2.44 -4.41 1.58
N ILE A 78 -1.43 -3.55 1.76
CA ILE A 78 -1.60 -2.18 2.26
C ILE A 78 -2.50 -1.39 1.30
N CYS A 79 -2.19 -1.41 0.01
CA CYS A 79 -2.98 -0.70 -1.01
C CYS A 79 -4.42 -1.20 -1.08
N GLU A 80 -4.66 -2.51 -0.99
CA GLU A 80 -6.02 -3.07 -1.01
C GLU A 80 -6.82 -2.74 0.26
N CYS A 81 -6.18 -2.63 1.42
CA CYS A 81 -6.85 -2.08 2.59
C CYS A 81 -7.23 -0.60 2.41
N LEU A 82 -6.38 0.18 1.73
CA LEU A 82 -6.63 1.59 1.46
C LEU A 82 -7.75 1.83 0.44
N THR A 83 -7.95 0.93 -0.54
CA THR A 83 -9.09 1.02 -1.47
C THR A 83 -10.44 0.73 -0.80
N LEU A 84 -10.43 0.07 0.36
CA LEU A 84 -11.62 -0.25 1.16
C LEU A 84 -11.85 0.71 2.35
N ALA A 85 -10.88 1.57 2.64
CA ALA A 85 -10.96 2.52 3.75
C ALA A 85 -12.10 3.53 3.53
N GLN A 86 -12.85 3.84 4.60
CA GLN A 86 -13.95 4.81 4.53
C GLN A 86 -13.45 6.22 4.85
N ASN A 87 -12.50 6.35 5.77
CA ASN A 87 -11.90 7.63 6.16
C ASN A 87 -10.53 7.80 5.51
N ILE A 88 -10.50 7.81 4.18
CA ILE A 88 -9.28 8.10 3.41
C ILE A 88 -9.49 9.30 2.51
N GLU A 89 -8.49 10.18 2.48
CA GLU A 89 -8.41 11.33 1.59
C GLU A 89 -7.08 11.26 0.83
N PHE A 90 -7.11 11.59 -0.46
CA PHE A 90 -5.94 11.59 -1.32
C PHE A 90 -5.55 13.03 -1.66
N GLU A 91 -4.25 13.33 -1.64
CA GLU A 91 -3.73 14.64 -2.02
C GLU A 91 -4.11 15.04 -3.45
N ASN A 92 -4.09 14.07 -4.37
CA ASN A 92 -4.45 14.27 -5.78
C ASN A 92 -4.83 12.93 -6.45
N GLU A 93 -5.32 13.02 -7.69
CA GLU A 93 -5.76 11.87 -8.49
C GLU A 93 -4.62 10.87 -8.77
N GLN A 94 -3.38 11.33 -8.96
CA GLN A 94 -2.24 10.44 -9.21
C GLN A 94 -1.94 9.54 -8.00
N VAL A 95 -2.04 10.08 -6.77
CA VAL A 95 -1.89 9.29 -5.53
C VAL A 95 -2.99 8.23 -5.47
N HIS A 96 -4.24 8.61 -5.74
CA HIS A 96 -5.37 7.71 -5.80
C HIS A 96 -5.15 6.59 -6.84
N GLU A 97 -4.84 6.95 -8.09
CA GLU A 97 -4.57 6.00 -9.17
C GLU A 97 -3.43 5.04 -8.82
N SER A 98 -2.34 5.54 -8.25
CA SER A 98 -1.19 4.70 -7.85
C SER A 98 -1.60 3.62 -6.85
N ILE A 99 -2.42 3.96 -5.85
CA ILE A 99 -2.92 2.98 -4.87
C ILE A 99 -3.81 1.94 -5.54
N PHE A 100 -4.74 2.38 -6.40
CA PHE A 100 -5.67 1.49 -7.09
C PHE A 100 -5.00 0.59 -8.13
N GLU A 101 -3.94 1.06 -8.80
CA GLU A 101 -3.19 0.24 -9.74
C GLU A 101 -2.43 -0.88 -9.03
N ILE A 102 -1.91 -0.63 -7.82
CA ILE A 102 -1.13 -1.60 -7.03
C ILE A 102 -2.02 -2.61 -6.31
N ALA A 103 -3.22 -2.21 -5.88
CA ALA A 103 -4.22 -3.06 -5.24
C ALA A 103 -4.70 -4.18 -6.18
N ASP A 104 -5.44 -5.15 -5.65
CA ASP A 104 -6.16 -6.19 -6.41
C ASP A 104 -5.37 -6.77 -7.60
N PRO A 105 -4.35 -7.60 -7.33
CA PRO A 105 -3.52 -8.18 -8.39
C PRO A 105 -4.31 -9.16 -9.28
N GLU A 106 -5.50 -9.62 -8.86
CA GLU A 106 -6.35 -10.47 -9.71
C GLU A 106 -6.96 -9.64 -10.86
N ILE A 107 -7.42 -8.42 -10.55
CA ILE A 107 -7.96 -7.49 -11.55
C ILE A 107 -6.83 -6.79 -12.33
N ASN A 108 -5.76 -6.39 -11.65
CA ASN A 108 -4.71 -5.53 -12.21
C ASN A 108 -3.56 -6.29 -12.92
N GLY A 109 -3.76 -7.57 -13.23
CA GLY A 109 -2.82 -8.36 -14.06
C GLY A 109 -1.61 -8.93 -13.31
N GLY A 110 -1.68 -9.00 -11.99
CA GLY A 110 -0.66 -9.54 -11.09
C GLY A 110 -0.01 -8.49 -10.20
N PHE A 111 0.94 -8.95 -9.37
CA PHE A 111 1.78 -8.05 -8.59
C PHE A 111 2.64 -7.19 -9.52
N LYS A 112 2.80 -5.91 -9.19
CA LYS A 112 3.68 -5.00 -9.94
C LYS A 112 5.11 -5.51 -9.93
N THR A 113 5.73 -5.54 -11.10
CA THR A 113 7.14 -5.84 -11.27
C THR A 113 8.00 -4.70 -10.74
N GLU A 114 9.27 -4.99 -10.45
CA GLU A 114 10.24 -3.97 -10.04
C GLU A 114 10.34 -2.82 -11.06
N THR A 115 10.25 -3.13 -12.35
CA THR A 115 10.25 -2.13 -13.42
C THR A 115 9.03 -1.22 -13.36
N GLU A 116 7.84 -1.77 -13.15
CA GLU A 116 6.61 -0.97 -13.01
C GLU A 116 6.67 -0.06 -11.78
N LEU A 117 7.14 -0.58 -10.63
CA LEU A 117 7.31 0.22 -9.42
C LEU A 117 8.31 1.36 -9.63
N LYS A 118 9.40 1.14 -10.38
CA LYS A 118 10.37 2.20 -10.74
C LYS A 118 9.75 3.27 -11.63
N ILE A 119 8.91 2.88 -12.59
CA ILE A 119 8.20 3.83 -13.48
C ILE A 119 7.21 4.66 -12.65
N MET A 120 6.42 4.03 -11.79
CA MET A 120 5.52 4.72 -10.86
C MET A 120 6.29 5.72 -9.98
N LEU A 121 7.41 5.30 -9.39
CA LEU A 121 8.25 6.14 -8.56
C LEU A 121 8.83 7.33 -9.34
N ALA A 122 9.24 7.14 -10.59
CA ALA A 122 9.71 8.23 -11.45
C ALA A 122 8.60 9.25 -11.71
N ASN A 123 7.40 8.79 -12.08
CA ASN A 123 6.23 9.64 -12.36
C ASN A 123 5.82 10.48 -11.14
N LEU A 124 5.90 9.91 -9.93
CA LEU A 124 5.61 10.60 -8.68
C LEU A 124 6.67 11.67 -8.35
N ASN A 125 7.94 11.37 -8.60
CA ASN A 125 9.06 12.29 -8.34
C ASN A 125 9.16 13.45 -9.35
N GLU A 126 8.78 13.23 -10.61
CA GLU A 126 8.77 14.30 -11.62
C GLU A 126 7.83 15.45 -11.22
N GLN A 127 6.68 15.12 -10.64
CA GLN A 127 5.72 16.14 -10.18
C GLN A 127 6.16 16.85 -8.88
N ARG A 128 6.97 16.22 -8.04
CA ARG A 128 7.55 16.86 -6.85
C ARG A 128 8.46 18.04 -7.21
N ASN A 129 9.03 18.03 -8.42
CA ASN A 129 9.92 19.10 -8.91
C ASN A 129 9.18 20.19 -9.69
N CYS A 130 7.86 20.07 -9.85
CA CYS A 130 7.01 21.01 -10.60
C CYS A 130 6.14 21.92 -9.70
N LEU A 131 6.25 21.79 -8.37
CA LEU A 131 5.61 22.62 -7.34
C LEU A 131 6.67 23.38 -6.52
#